data_AF-A0A941QZV9-F1
#
_entry.id   AF-A0A941QZV9-F1
#
_cell.length_a   1.000
_cell.length_b   1.000
_cell.length_c   1.000
_cell.angle_alpha   90.00
_cell.angle_beta   90.00
_cell.angle_gamma   90.00
#
_symmetry.space_group_name_H-M   'P 1'
#
loop_
_entity.id
_entity.type
_entity.pdbx_description
1 polymer ?
#
loop_
_entity_poly.entity_id
_entity_poly.type
_entity_poly.pdbx_seq_one_letter_code
_entity_poly.pdbx_strand_id
1 'polypeptide(L)'
;MFNKLSPTPITNQTHRRLLIFSMIWFFSGAWIDSSAHTYLIDDIETFFTPWHGVLYSGYAFSVLVAMYIKNKMKDYKFDVGVLGAVIFGVGGASDAIWHTLLGIETGVEPLITPSHLMLFLGSFLMLDYVFTTRPSKESLDNASIFSAATSYGLVMFITLFINPFLNIWSFIEREDELAAGSVILQAMLASFIFVYVVRFKVSPKQMSLVYLISFLYISINPSLGEFNRTILICISGLIMSALIYQITKWYQTTNHDRKIQVSAALVAGSYGLVFVLHLLAFSALNGVDLSWRFYGLGGLVTTPLLFGYMLGNLGVSPTSGEVVR
;
A
#
# COMPACT_ATOMS: atom_id res chain seq x y z
N MET A 1 0.20 9.55 26.88
CA MET A 1 0.76 8.19 27.02
C MET A 1 1.64 7.78 25.82
N PHE A 2 1.33 8.20 24.59
CA PHE A 2 2.11 7.88 23.37
C PHE A 2 3.52 8.51 23.23
N ASN A 3 3.88 9.53 24.02
CA ASN A 3 5.22 10.17 23.93
C ASN A 3 6.40 9.21 24.23
N LYS A 4 6.16 8.12 24.96
CA LYS A 4 7.22 7.17 25.32
C LYS A 4 7.80 6.44 24.12
N LEU A 5 7.04 6.24 23.04
CA LEU A 5 7.52 5.56 21.82
C LEU A 5 7.85 6.51 20.66
N SER A 6 7.64 7.82 20.82
CA SER A 6 7.91 8.80 19.74
C SER A 6 9.40 8.85 19.39
N PRO A 7 9.80 8.57 18.15
CA PRO A 7 11.21 8.57 17.78
C PRO A 7 11.75 10.00 17.65
N THR A 8 13.08 10.14 17.72
CA THR A 8 13.75 11.43 17.51
C THR A 8 13.75 11.81 16.02
N PRO A 9 13.42 13.05 15.64
CA PRO A 9 13.48 13.48 14.25
C PRO A 9 14.88 13.32 13.64
N ILE A 10 14.95 12.79 12.41
CA ILE A 10 16.19 12.56 11.65
C ILE A 10 16.34 13.68 10.62
N THR A 11 17.20 14.66 10.89
CA THR A 11 17.42 15.81 9.99
C THR A 11 18.45 15.54 8.89
N ASN A 12 19.32 14.54 9.07
CA ASN A 12 20.36 14.20 8.11
C ASN A 12 19.76 13.55 6.85
N GLN A 13 19.93 14.19 5.69
CA GLN A 13 19.34 13.73 4.43
C GLN A 13 19.90 12.38 3.95
N THR A 14 21.17 12.08 4.20
CA THR A 14 21.76 10.78 3.84
C THR A 14 21.10 9.65 4.63
N HIS A 15 20.86 9.85 5.94
CA HIS A 15 20.12 8.90 6.76
C HIS A 15 18.69 8.68 6.24
N ARG A 16 17.99 9.76 5.87
CA ARG A 16 16.65 9.67 5.27
C ARG A 16 16.65 8.88 3.95
N ARG A 17 17.65 9.07 3.09
CA ARG A 17 17.81 8.31 1.83
C ARG A 17 18.09 6.83 2.08
N LEU A 18 18.90 6.50 3.09
CA LEU A 18 19.15 5.10 3.46
C LEU A 18 17.87 4.39 3.91
N LEU A 19 16.98 5.08 4.64
CA LEU A 19 15.67 4.54 5.01
C LEU A 19 14.80 4.24 3.78
N ILE A 20 14.84 5.10 2.74
CA ILE A 20 14.14 4.82 1.47
C ILE A 20 14.66 3.53 0.84
N PHE A 21 15.98 3.38 0.71
CA PHE A 21 16.57 2.18 0.12
C PHE A 21 16.22 0.92 0.94
N SER A 22 16.20 1.04 2.27
CA SER A 22 15.80 -0.05 3.17
C SER A 22 14.36 -0.50 2.91
N MET A 23 13.42 0.46 2.80
CA MET A 23 12.02 0.17 2.47
C MET A 23 11.86 -0.46 1.08
N ILE A 24 12.60 0.02 0.07
CA ILE A 24 12.56 -0.56 -1.28
C ILE A 24 12.97 -2.03 -1.24
N TRP A 25 14.13 -2.35 -0.65
CA TRP A 25 14.60 -3.74 -0.58
C TRP A 25 13.59 -4.60 0.18
N PHE A 26 13.27 -4.22 1.41
CA PHE A 26 12.45 -5.02 2.29
C PHE A 26 11.07 -5.32 1.71
N PHE A 27 10.37 -4.30 1.23
CA PHE A 27 9.01 -4.49 0.73
C PHE A 27 8.98 -5.09 -0.67
N SER A 28 9.95 -4.81 -1.55
CA SER A 28 10.05 -5.56 -2.80
C SER A 28 10.28 -7.05 -2.54
N GLY A 29 11.10 -7.40 -1.53
CA GLY A 29 11.26 -8.77 -1.06
C GLY A 29 9.94 -9.41 -0.61
N ALA A 30 9.14 -8.69 0.19
CA ALA A 30 7.82 -9.17 0.62
C ALA A 30 6.86 -9.43 -0.55
N TRP A 31 6.83 -8.54 -1.53
CA TRP A 31 5.99 -8.70 -2.71
C TRP A 31 6.46 -9.82 -3.64
N ILE A 32 7.77 -10.05 -3.75
CA ILE A 32 8.34 -11.18 -4.48
C ILE A 32 7.98 -12.50 -3.78
N ASP A 33 8.06 -12.53 -2.46
CA ASP A 33 7.67 -13.71 -1.68
C ASP A 33 6.18 -14.03 -1.83
N SER A 34 5.33 -13.01 -1.78
CA SER A 34 3.91 -13.15 -2.14
C SER A 34 3.68 -13.67 -3.56
N SER A 35 4.48 -13.21 -4.54
CA SER A 35 4.42 -13.72 -5.91
C SER A 35 4.70 -15.23 -5.95
N ALA A 36 5.70 -15.69 -5.20
CA ALA A 36 6.04 -17.10 -5.14
C ALA A 36 4.92 -17.94 -4.51
N HIS A 37 4.30 -17.45 -3.42
CA HIS A 37 3.12 -18.09 -2.83
C HIS A 37 1.91 -18.14 -3.78
N THR A 38 1.78 -17.19 -4.71
CA THR A 38 0.69 -17.19 -5.69
C THR A 38 0.96 -18.14 -6.87
N TYR A 39 2.18 -18.17 -7.40
CA TYR A 39 2.47 -18.81 -8.69
C TYR A 39 3.33 -20.07 -8.63
N LEU A 40 4.05 -20.29 -7.52
CA LEU A 40 5.01 -21.37 -7.35
C LEU A 40 4.71 -22.22 -6.10
N ILE A 41 3.48 -22.17 -5.57
CA ILE A 41 3.13 -22.80 -4.28
C ILE A 41 3.45 -24.29 -4.25
N ASP A 42 3.25 -24.99 -5.38
CA ASP A 42 3.52 -26.42 -5.50
C ASP A 42 5.02 -26.75 -5.48
N ASP A 43 5.89 -25.77 -5.78
CA ASP A 43 7.35 -25.90 -5.76
C ASP A 43 7.96 -25.45 -4.42
N ILE A 44 7.16 -24.89 -3.50
CA ILE A 44 7.60 -24.43 -2.19
C ILE A 44 7.28 -25.50 -1.15
N GLU A 45 8.28 -26.31 -0.81
CA GLU A 45 8.12 -27.36 0.21
C GLU A 45 8.63 -26.95 1.61
N THR A 46 9.37 -25.83 1.70
CA THR A 46 10.03 -25.41 2.96
C THR A 46 10.04 -23.90 3.13
N PHE A 47 10.28 -23.45 4.37
CA PHE A 47 10.48 -22.03 4.69
C PHE A 47 11.72 -21.41 4.03
N PHE A 48 12.81 -22.16 3.86
CA PHE A 48 14.07 -21.60 3.36
C PHE A 48 14.08 -21.52 1.83
N THR A 49 13.41 -20.49 1.29
CA THR A 49 13.37 -20.19 -0.13
C THR A 49 14.25 -18.98 -0.48
N PRO A 50 14.67 -18.82 -1.75
CA PRO A 50 15.32 -17.60 -2.19
C PRO A 50 14.48 -16.34 -1.92
N TRP A 51 13.15 -16.45 -1.98
CA TRP A 51 12.21 -15.35 -1.81
C TRP A 51 12.14 -14.85 -0.35
N HIS A 52 12.02 -15.78 0.61
CA HIS A 52 12.24 -15.49 2.02
C HIS A 52 13.64 -14.89 2.26
N GLY A 53 14.66 -15.40 1.55
CA GLY A 53 16.01 -14.84 1.60
C GLY A 53 16.06 -13.35 1.22
N VAL A 54 15.37 -12.93 0.16
CA VAL A 54 15.28 -11.50 -0.24
C VAL A 54 14.51 -10.68 0.80
N LEU A 55 13.37 -11.19 1.28
CA LEU A 55 12.55 -10.55 2.32
C LEU A 55 13.34 -10.31 3.62
N TYR A 56 13.89 -11.39 4.20
CA TYR A 56 14.58 -11.32 5.50
C TYR A 56 15.92 -10.60 5.41
N SER A 57 16.61 -10.63 4.26
CA SER A 57 17.81 -9.79 4.06
C SER A 57 17.45 -8.30 4.01
N GLY A 58 16.33 -7.91 3.39
CA GLY A 58 15.83 -6.54 3.40
C GLY A 58 15.40 -6.08 4.80
N TYR A 59 14.75 -6.95 5.57
CA TYR A 59 14.44 -6.72 6.99
C TYR A 59 15.73 -6.51 7.82
N ALA A 60 16.69 -7.43 7.72
CA ALA A 60 17.96 -7.34 8.44
C ALA A 60 18.71 -6.05 8.08
N PHE A 61 18.75 -5.70 6.80
CA PHE A 61 19.33 -4.44 6.33
C PHE A 61 18.62 -3.22 6.94
N SER A 62 17.28 -3.23 7.00
CA SER A 62 16.49 -2.16 7.62
C SER A 62 16.82 -1.98 9.10
N VAL A 63 16.98 -3.09 9.84
CA VAL A 63 17.40 -3.07 11.26
C VAL A 63 18.82 -2.51 11.40
N LEU A 64 19.77 -2.95 10.57
CA LEU A 64 21.14 -2.44 10.56
C LEU A 64 21.20 -0.93 10.27
N VAL A 65 20.44 -0.45 9.29
CA VAL A 65 20.34 0.97 8.95
C VAL A 65 19.75 1.77 10.12
N ALA A 66 18.66 1.28 10.74
CA ALA A 66 18.06 1.94 11.88
C ALA A 66 19.04 2.01 13.07
N MET A 67 19.73 0.91 13.39
CA MET A 67 20.77 0.87 14.43
C MET A 67 21.92 1.83 14.13
N TYR A 68 22.40 1.86 12.89
CA TYR A 68 23.46 2.77 12.45
C TYR A 68 23.05 4.24 12.66
N ILE A 69 21.84 4.62 12.22
CA ILE A 69 21.33 5.99 12.36
C ILE A 69 21.18 6.36 13.84
N LYS A 70 20.56 5.48 14.64
CA LYS A 70 20.38 5.67 16.08
C LYS A 70 21.73 5.85 16.80
N ASN A 71 22.71 5.03 16.47
CA ASN A 71 24.06 5.17 17.02
C ASN A 71 24.74 6.48 16.62
N LYS A 72 24.62 6.91 15.35
CA LYS A 72 25.15 8.21 14.89
C LYS A 72 24.49 9.40 15.56
N MET A 73 23.21 9.28 15.88
CA MET A 73 22.44 10.30 16.62
C MET A 73 22.65 10.21 18.13
N LYS A 74 23.32 9.16 18.63
CA LYS A 74 23.39 8.80 20.05
C LYS A 74 22.01 8.66 20.71
N ASP A 75 21.03 8.19 19.94
CA ASP A 75 19.65 7.96 20.38
C ASP A 75 19.40 6.48 20.62
N TYR A 76 19.51 6.06 21.88
CA TYR A 76 19.32 4.67 22.32
C TYR A 76 17.93 4.42 22.90
N LYS A 77 16.98 5.32 22.66
CA LYS A 77 15.59 5.17 23.10
C LYS A 77 14.95 3.93 22.45
N PHE A 78 14.18 3.19 23.25
CA PHE A 78 13.17 2.26 22.74
C PHE A 78 11.98 3.06 22.18
N ASP A 79 11.83 3.04 20.87
CA ASP A 79 10.78 3.76 20.14
C ASP A 79 9.93 2.80 19.30
N VAL A 80 8.98 3.36 18.54
CA VAL A 80 8.10 2.58 17.67
C VAL A 80 8.85 1.75 16.62
N GLY A 81 10.03 2.20 16.17
CA GLY A 81 10.85 1.48 15.19
C GLY A 81 11.51 0.26 15.81
N VAL A 82 12.05 0.38 17.02
CA VAL A 82 12.60 -0.77 17.77
C VAL A 82 11.50 -1.79 18.08
N LEU A 83 10.33 -1.31 18.53
CA LEU A 83 9.18 -2.17 18.78
C LEU A 83 8.75 -2.93 17.51
N GLY A 84 8.64 -2.22 16.38
CA GLY A 84 8.29 -2.81 15.09
C GLY A 84 9.29 -3.86 14.64
N ALA A 85 10.59 -3.58 14.73
CA ALA A 85 11.64 -4.54 14.42
C ALA A 85 11.53 -5.81 15.28
N VAL A 86 11.37 -5.66 16.61
CA VAL A 86 11.24 -6.82 17.51
C VAL A 86 9.99 -7.65 17.17
N ILE A 87 8.84 -7.01 16.96
CA ILE A 87 7.60 -7.71 16.60
C ILE A 87 7.76 -8.45 15.27
N PHE A 88 8.36 -7.83 14.26
CA PHE A 88 8.63 -8.48 12.97
C PHE A 88 9.57 -9.67 13.14
N GLY A 89 10.68 -9.52 13.88
CA GLY A 89 11.62 -10.61 14.12
C GLY A 89 11.00 -11.80 14.84
N VAL A 90 10.15 -11.56 15.84
CA VAL A 90 9.38 -12.62 16.51
C VAL A 90 8.36 -13.24 15.56
N GLY A 91 7.68 -12.42 14.76
CA GLY A 91 6.76 -12.88 13.71
C GLY A 91 7.45 -13.84 12.76
N GLY A 92 8.63 -13.49 12.24
CA GLY A 92 9.36 -14.31 11.28
C GLY A 92 9.94 -15.59 11.88
N ALA A 93 10.36 -15.56 13.15
CA ALA A 93 10.73 -16.78 13.87
C ALA A 93 9.52 -17.70 14.07
N SER A 94 8.36 -17.12 14.39
CA SER A 94 7.10 -17.87 14.54
C SER A 94 6.65 -18.46 13.21
N ASP A 95 6.84 -17.72 12.11
CA ASP A 95 6.55 -18.12 10.75
C ASP A 95 7.39 -19.33 10.32
N ALA A 96 8.71 -19.27 10.58
CA ALA A 96 9.61 -20.39 10.33
C ALA A 96 9.20 -21.65 11.11
N ILE A 97 8.83 -21.48 12.38
CA ILE A 97 8.33 -22.59 13.22
C ILE A 97 7.02 -23.13 12.64
N TRP A 98 6.10 -22.25 12.23
CA TRP A 98 4.81 -22.62 11.65
C TRP A 98 5.00 -23.48 10.39
N HIS A 99 5.77 -22.98 9.42
CA HIS A 99 6.04 -23.70 8.18
C HIS A 99 6.74 -25.05 8.41
N THR A 100 7.56 -25.15 9.47
CA THR A 100 8.27 -26.40 9.82
C THR A 100 7.35 -27.43 10.48
N LEU A 101 6.41 -26.99 11.33
CA LEU A 101 5.59 -27.89 12.14
C LEU A 101 4.21 -28.17 11.54
N LEU A 102 3.62 -27.20 10.85
CA LEU A 102 2.24 -27.21 10.38
C LEU A 102 2.12 -27.19 8.85
N GLY A 103 3.24 -26.96 8.15
CA GLY A 103 3.26 -26.82 6.69
C GLY A 103 2.98 -25.38 6.25
N ILE A 104 2.90 -25.20 4.93
CA ILE A 104 2.73 -23.91 4.29
C ILE A 104 1.24 -23.67 4.01
N GLU A 105 0.76 -22.48 4.37
CA GLU A 105 -0.63 -22.10 4.18
C GLU A 105 -0.99 -21.87 2.71
N THR A 106 -2.26 -22.10 2.35
CA THR A 106 -2.77 -21.97 0.97
C THR A 106 -4.00 -21.07 0.91
N GLY A 107 -4.31 -20.57 -0.29
CA GLY A 107 -5.45 -19.69 -0.50
C GLY A 107 -5.31 -18.37 0.28
N VAL A 108 -6.30 -18.07 1.12
CA VAL A 108 -6.33 -16.80 1.90
C VAL A 108 -5.58 -16.89 3.23
N GLU A 109 -5.28 -18.10 3.70
CA GLU A 109 -4.72 -18.36 5.02
C GLU A 109 -3.40 -17.60 5.30
N PRO A 110 -2.43 -17.51 4.35
CA PRO A 110 -1.18 -16.76 4.58
C PRO A 110 -1.39 -15.29 4.98
N LEU A 111 -2.53 -14.68 4.65
CA LEU A 111 -2.79 -13.27 4.96
C LEU A 111 -3.47 -13.06 6.31
N ILE A 112 -3.94 -14.13 6.95
CA ILE A 112 -4.71 -14.08 8.20
C ILE A 112 -4.09 -14.93 9.31
N THR A 113 -3.01 -15.68 9.04
CA THR A 113 -2.37 -16.49 10.08
C THR A 113 -1.64 -15.62 11.12
N PRO A 114 -1.56 -16.08 12.39
CA PRO A 114 -0.97 -15.28 13.45
C PRO A 114 0.47 -14.82 13.19
N SER A 115 1.31 -15.64 12.55
CA SER A 115 2.70 -15.28 12.22
C SER A 115 2.74 -14.11 11.24
N HIS A 116 2.01 -14.20 10.13
CA HIS A 116 1.91 -13.16 9.13
C HIS A 116 1.29 -11.86 9.66
N LEU A 117 0.26 -11.97 10.52
CA LEU A 117 -0.31 -10.78 11.19
C LEU A 117 0.72 -10.06 12.08
N MET A 118 1.62 -10.80 12.75
CA MET A 118 2.74 -10.20 13.49
C MET A 118 3.76 -9.54 12.54
N LEU A 119 4.07 -10.17 11.40
CA LEU A 119 4.92 -9.57 10.36
C LEU A 119 4.32 -8.27 9.83
N PHE A 120 3.02 -8.23 9.54
CA PHE A 120 2.33 -7.02 9.11
C PHE A 120 2.35 -5.92 10.18
N LEU A 121 2.06 -6.27 11.44
CA LEU A 121 2.12 -5.32 12.55
C LEU A 121 3.52 -4.74 12.73
N GLY A 122 4.55 -5.58 12.73
CA GLY A 122 5.95 -5.14 12.84
C GLY A 122 6.34 -4.22 11.69
N SER A 123 5.94 -4.57 10.47
CA SER A 123 6.17 -3.78 9.25
C SER A 123 5.49 -2.40 9.33
N PHE A 124 4.22 -2.33 9.77
CA PHE A 124 3.52 -1.06 9.97
C PHE A 124 4.24 -0.15 10.96
N LEU A 125 4.71 -0.68 12.09
CA LEU A 125 5.42 0.09 13.11
C LEU A 125 6.79 0.58 12.61
N MET A 126 7.49 -0.23 11.80
CA MET A 126 8.73 0.19 11.14
C MET A 126 8.50 1.29 10.09
N LEU A 127 7.41 1.22 9.33
CA LEU A 127 7.01 2.30 8.41
C LEU A 127 6.61 3.56 9.16
N ASP A 128 5.86 3.43 10.26
CA ASP A 128 5.49 4.54 11.15
C ASP A 128 6.72 5.22 11.73
N TYR A 129 7.76 4.48 12.09
CA TYR A 129 9.05 5.05 12.49
C TYR A 129 9.63 5.96 11.41
N VAL A 130 9.67 5.53 10.14
CA VAL A 130 10.18 6.37 9.05
C VAL A 130 9.31 7.62 8.83
N PHE A 131 7.98 7.49 8.96
CA PHE A 131 7.04 8.60 8.83
C PHE A 131 7.15 9.61 9.97
N THR A 132 7.32 9.15 11.21
CA THR A 132 7.32 9.98 12.43
C THR A 132 8.68 10.62 12.73
N THR A 133 9.78 10.02 12.26
CA THR A 133 11.13 10.61 12.31
C THR A 133 11.34 11.78 11.34
N ARG A 134 10.31 12.22 10.64
CA ARG A 134 10.39 13.35 9.70
C ARG A 134 10.81 14.65 10.42
N PRO A 135 11.62 15.51 9.77
CA PRO A 135 12.04 16.77 10.38
C PRO A 135 10.91 17.77 10.63
N SER A 136 9.88 17.76 9.79
CA SER A 136 8.77 18.72 9.80
C SER A 136 7.47 18.01 10.15
N LYS A 137 6.70 18.57 11.10
CA LYS A 137 5.37 18.02 11.41
C LYS A 137 4.34 18.33 10.33
N GLU A 138 4.50 19.45 9.63
CA GLU A 138 3.53 19.98 8.67
C GLU A 138 3.75 19.53 7.23
N SER A 139 4.95 19.08 6.89
CA SER A 139 5.32 18.71 5.52
C SER A 139 6.02 17.36 5.47
N LEU A 140 5.81 16.63 4.37
CA LEU A 140 6.45 15.34 4.14
C LEU A 140 7.70 15.51 3.29
N ASP A 141 8.81 14.99 3.80
CA ASP A 141 10.02 14.77 3.01
C ASP A 141 9.92 13.48 2.20
N ASN A 142 10.87 13.23 1.29
CA ASN A 142 10.82 12.10 0.37
C ASN A 142 10.69 10.74 1.09
N ALA A 143 11.37 10.57 2.23
CA ALA A 143 11.29 9.33 3.00
C ALA A 143 9.91 9.14 3.65
N SER A 144 9.25 10.21 4.09
CA SER A 144 7.88 10.12 4.60
C SER A 144 6.87 9.85 3.49
N ILE A 145 7.07 10.41 2.28
CA ILE A 145 6.26 10.09 1.10
C ILE A 145 6.42 8.61 0.74
N PHE A 146 7.64 8.11 0.73
CA PHE A 146 7.92 6.71 0.43
C PHE A 146 7.33 5.78 1.50
N SER A 147 7.43 6.15 2.78
CA SER A 147 6.78 5.42 3.88
C SER A 147 5.26 5.40 3.72
N ALA A 148 4.61 6.55 3.44
CA ALA A 148 3.17 6.60 3.21
C ALA A 148 2.73 5.74 2.00
N ALA A 149 3.51 5.76 0.92
CA ALA A 149 3.29 4.91 -0.25
C ALA A 149 3.44 3.42 0.09
N THR A 150 4.49 3.07 0.83
CA THR A 150 4.76 1.69 1.23
C THR A 150 3.71 1.19 2.22
N SER A 151 3.22 2.04 3.12
CA SER A 151 2.08 1.71 4.00
C SER A 151 0.80 1.46 3.22
N TYR A 152 0.53 2.25 2.18
CA TYR A 152 -0.60 1.97 1.30
C TYR A 152 -0.40 0.67 0.52
N GLY A 153 0.80 0.42 0.00
CA GLY A 153 1.22 -0.87 -0.56
C GLY A 153 0.94 -2.03 0.41
N LEU A 154 1.36 -1.91 1.67
CA LEU A 154 1.14 -2.94 2.69
C LEU A 154 -0.35 -3.17 2.99
N VAL A 155 -1.18 -2.12 3.00
CA VAL A 155 -2.64 -2.27 3.11
C VAL A 155 -3.19 -3.08 1.93
N MET A 156 -2.72 -2.80 0.71
CA MET A 156 -3.13 -3.55 -0.49
C MET A 156 -2.59 -4.99 -0.50
N PHE A 157 -1.43 -5.23 0.12
CA PHE A 157 -0.86 -6.56 0.33
C PHE A 157 -1.74 -7.40 1.28
N ILE A 158 -2.09 -6.85 2.44
CA ILE A 158 -2.93 -7.56 3.43
C ILE A 158 -4.30 -7.91 2.85
N THR A 159 -4.81 -7.04 1.98
CA THR A 159 -6.09 -7.22 1.28
C THR A 159 -5.93 -7.85 -0.10
N LEU A 160 -4.81 -8.52 -0.38
CA LEU A 160 -4.49 -9.12 -1.69
C LEU A 160 -5.61 -10.05 -2.19
N PHE A 161 -6.20 -10.85 -1.31
CA PHE A 161 -7.29 -11.80 -1.64
C PHE A 161 -8.57 -11.14 -2.19
N ILE A 162 -8.72 -9.82 -1.98
CA ILE A 162 -9.81 -9.00 -2.52
C ILE A 162 -9.25 -7.76 -3.24
N ASN A 163 -8.07 -7.87 -3.83
CA ASN A 163 -7.55 -6.83 -4.71
C ASN A 163 -8.03 -7.11 -6.15
N PRO A 164 -8.76 -6.17 -6.80
CA PRO A 164 -9.39 -6.43 -8.10
C PRO A 164 -8.36 -6.52 -9.23
N PHE A 165 -7.19 -5.90 -9.09
CA PHE A 165 -6.12 -5.98 -10.09
C PHE A 165 -5.41 -7.35 -10.08
N LEU A 166 -5.45 -8.06 -8.95
CA LEU A 166 -4.88 -9.40 -8.82
C LEU A 166 -5.94 -10.47 -9.08
N ASN A 167 -7.12 -10.35 -8.46
CA ASN A 167 -8.24 -11.30 -8.57
C ASN A 167 -9.19 -10.97 -9.73
N ILE A 168 -8.63 -10.63 -10.91
CA ILE A 168 -9.44 -10.19 -12.06
C ILE A 168 -10.43 -11.24 -12.56
N TRP A 169 -10.13 -12.53 -12.32
CA TRP A 169 -10.97 -13.64 -12.76
C TRP A 169 -12.34 -13.66 -12.09
N SER A 170 -12.48 -13.07 -10.89
CA SER A 170 -13.78 -12.88 -10.22
C SER A 170 -14.78 -12.08 -11.07
N PHE A 171 -14.29 -11.18 -11.93
CA PHE A 171 -15.11 -10.39 -12.86
C PHE A 171 -15.50 -11.13 -14.14
N ILE A 172 -14.89 -12.29 -14.39
CA ILE A 172 -15.11 -13.13 -15.58
C ILE A 172 -15.99 -14.32 -15.21
N GLU A 173 -15.71 -14.96 -14.07
CA GLU A 173 -16.32 -16.23 -13.64
C GLU A 173 -17.66 -16.07 -12.89
N ARG A 174 -18.18 -14.83 -12.77
CA ARG A 174 -19.46 -14.45 -12.12
C ARG A 174 -19.51 -14.56 -10.59
N GLU A 175 -18.47 -14.11 -9.91
CA GLU A 175 -18.54 -13.79 -8.47
C GLU A 175 -18.88 -12.31 -8.28
N ASP A 176 -20.02 -11.88 -8.84
CA ASP A 176 -20.31 -10.47 -9.12
C ASP A 176 -20.32 -9.59 -7.85
N GLU A 177 -20.80 -10.11 -6.70
CA GLU A 177 -20.84 -9.37 -5.44
C GLU A 177 -19.44 -9.13 -4.86
N LEU A 178 -18.58 -10.15 -4.86
CA LEU A 178 -17.20 -10.05 -4.37
C LEU A 178 -16.36 -9.19 -5.30
N ALA A 179 -16.54 -9.36 -6.61
CA ALA A 179 -15.93 -8.53 -7.63
C ALA A 179 -16.29 -7.05 -7.44
N ALA A 180 -17.59 -6.70 -7.35
CA ALA A 180 -18.01 -5.32 -7.06
C ALA A 180 -17.43 -4.79 -5.74
N GLY A 181 -17.53 -5.59 -4.67
CA GLY A 181 -17.09 -5.23 -3.33
C GLY A 181 -15.58 -4.93 -3.27
N SER A 182 -14.75 -5.70 -3.99
CA SER A 182 -13.30 -5.49 -4.04
C SER A 182 -12.92 -4.13 -4.62
N VAL A 183 -13.54 -3.69 -5.73
CA VAL A 183 -13.29 -2.35 -6.31
C VAL A 183 -13.72 -1.26 -5.35
N ILE A 184 -14.91 -1.40 -4.76
CA ILE A 184 -15.45 -0.41 -3.83
C ILE A 184 -14.53 -0.25 -2.61
N LEU A 185 -14.12 -1.36 -2.01
CA LEU A 185 -13.23 -1.36 -0.86
C LEU A 185 -11.88 -0.71 -1.19
N GLN A 186 -11.22 -1.15 -2.26
CA GLN A 186 -9.90 -0.62 -2.61
C GLN A 186 -9.96 0.85 -3.03
N ALA A 187 -11.04 1.28 -3.70
CA ALA A 187 -11.26 2.69 -4.01
C ALA A 187 -11.52 3.54 -2.75
N MET A 188 -12.20 3.00 -1.75
CA MET A 188 -12.35 3.64 -0.44
C MET A 188 -11.01 3.79 0.28
N LEU A 189 -10.18 2.75 0.28
CA LEU A 189 -8.82 2.80 0.84
C LEU A 189 -7.95 3.82 0.10
N ALA A 190 -8.03 3.86 -1.23
CA ALA A 190 -7.38 4.87 -2.05
C ALA A 190 -7.78 6.29 -1.60
N SER A 191 -9.07 6.57 -1.40
CA SER A 191 -9.53 7.87 -0.93
C SER A 191 -9.16 8.18 0.51
N PHE A 192 -9.12 7.17 1.38
CA PHE A 192 -8.64 7.33 2.75
C PHE A 192 -7.17 7.80 2.78
N ILE A 193 -6.32 7.19 1.96
CA ILE A 193 -4.91 7.60 1.82
C ILE A 193 -4.79 9.03 1.31
N PHE A 194 -5.61 9.43 0.32
CA PHE A 194 -5.63 10.82 -0.15
C PHE A 194 -5.96 11.79 1.00
N VAL A 195 -7.07 11.53 1.71
CA VAL A 195 -7.56 12.38 2.81
C VAL A 195 -6.56 12.45 3.97
N TYR A 196 -5.80 11.38 4.22
CA TYR A 196 -4.75 11.37 5.21
C TYR A 196 -3.52 12.18 4.77
N VAL A 197 -2.96 11.87 3.59
CA VAL A 197 -1.68 12.45 3.13
C VAL A 197 -1.81 13.92 2.76
N VAL A 198 -2.98 14.36 2.25
CA VAL A 198 -3.19 15.74 1.80
C VAL A 198 -3.09 16.78 2.94
N ARG A 199 -3.24 16.34 4.20
CA ARG A 199 -3.13 17.18 5.40
C ARG A 199 -1.72 17.75 5.60
N PHE A 200 -0.71 17.08 5.05
CA PHE A 200 0.70 17.45 5.21
C PHE A 200 1.23 18.35 4.09
N LYS A 201 0.37 19.21 3.52
CA LYS A 201 0.72 20.21 2.48
C LYS A 201 1.55 19.62 1.31
N VAL A 202 1.32 18.36 0.96
CA VAL A 202 2.09 17.66 -0.07
C VAL A 202 1.88 18.29 -1.43
N SER A 203 2.91 18.35 -2.28
CA SER A 203 2.76 18.79 -3.67
C SER A 203 1.98 17.77 -4.51
N PRO A 204 1.41 18.16 -5.67
CA PRO A 204 0.73 17.22 -6.57
C PRO A 204 1.64 16.09 -7.04
N LYS A 205 2.93 16.37 -7.23
CA LYS A 205 3.95 15.36 -7.58
C LYS A 205 4.14 14.34 -6.45
N GLN A 206 4.21 14.80 -5.20
CA GLN A 206 4.36 13.91 -4.05
C GLN A 206 3.14 13.01 -3.85
N MET A 207 1.93 13.55 -3.96
CA MET A 207 0.71 12.73 -3.89
C MET A 207 0.66 11.72 -5.04
N SER A 208 0.97 12.13 -6.27
CA SER A 208 1.06 11.24 -7.43
C SER A 208 2.07 10.10 -7.22
N LEU A 209 3.23 10.39 -6.63
CA LEU A 209 4.23 9.37 -6.28
C LEU A 209 3.72 8.34 -5.26
N VAL A 210 2.89 8.74 -4.29
CA VAL A 210 2.30 7.80 -3.33
C VAL A 210 1.54 6.69 -4.06
N TYR A 211 0.67 7.05 -5.00
CA TYR A 211 -0.11 6.07 -5.75
C TYR A 211 0.76 5.29 -6.73
N LEU A 212 1.68 5.95 -7.44
CA LEU A 212 2.56 5.28 -8.40
C LEU A 212 3.38 4.18 -7.72
N ILE A 213 4.06 4.50 -6.62
CA ILE A 213 4.89 3.54 -5.88
C ILE A 213 4.02 2.38 -5.37
N SER A 214 2.82 2.66 -4.89
CA SER A 214 1.90 1.64 -4.38
C SER A 214 1.43 0.67 -5.47
N PHE A 215 1.18 1.16 -6.69
CA PHE A 215 0.88 0.30 -7.85
C PHE A 215 2.10 -0.47 -8.35
N LEU A 216 3.29 0.12 -8.30
CA LEU A 216 4.54 -0.58 -8.62
C LEU A 216 4.81 -1.73 -7.63
N TYR A 217 4.40 -1.59 -6.38
CA TYR A 217 4.46 -2.68 -5.41
C TYR A 217 3.49 -3.81 -5.77
N ILE A 218 2.22 -3.50 -6.06
CA ILE A 218 1.25 -4.54 -6.47
C ILE A 218 1.71 -5.28 -7.73
N SER A 219 2.29 -4.58 -8.71
CA SER A 219 2.68 -5.19 -9.98
C SER A 219 3.78 -6.27 -9.85
N ILE A 220 4.48 -6.30 -8.72
CA ILE A 220 5.46 -7.36 -8.40
C ILE A 220 4.75 -8.70 -8.16
N ASN A 221 3.54 -8.73 -7.58
CA ASN A 221 2.86 -10.00 -7.30
C ASN A 221 2.65 -10.89 -8.54
N PRO A 222 2.16 -10.41 -9.70
CA PRO A 222 2.05 -11.25 -10.89
C PRO A 222 3.37 -11.56 -11.60
N SER A 223 4.51 -11.07 -11.12
CA SER A 223 5.75 -11.06 -11.91
C SER A 223 6.36 -12.45 -12.18
N LEU A 224 6.15 -13.43 -11.31
CA LEU A 224 6.70 -14.79 -11.49
C LEU A 224 5.84 -15.69 -12.38
N GLY A 225 4.56 -15.38 -12.63
CA GLY A 225 3.68 -16.23 -13.44
C GLY A 225 2.95 -15.52 -14.58
N GLU A 226 2.62 -14.24 -14.45
CA GLU A 226 1.81 -13.49 -15.42
C GLU A 226 2.43 -12.12 -15.75
N PHE A 227 3.59 -12.12 -16.41
CA PHE A 227 4.34 -10.89 -16.73
C PHE A 227 3.52 -9.82 -17.50
N ASN A 228 2.60 -10.24 -18.38
CA ASN A 228 1.69 -9.32 -19.06
C ASN A 228 0.80 -8.55 -18.08
N ARG A 229 0.36 -9.18 -16.98
CA ARG A 229 -0.39 -8.50 -15.93
C ARG A 229 0.47 -7.52 -15.16
N THR A 230 1.73 -7.86 -14.86
CA THR A 230 2.68 -6.90 -14.27
C THR A 230 2.74 -5.61 -15.10
N ILE A 231 2.88 -5.73 -16.42
CA ILE A 231 2.90 -4.56 -17.33
C ILE A 231 1.57 -3.79 -17.25
N LEU A 232 0.44 -4.49 -17.30
CA LEU A 232 -0.88 -3.86 -17.31
C LEU A 232 -1.17 -3.11 -15.98
N ILE A 233 -0.75 -3.65 -14.84
CA ILE A 233 -0.85 -3.00 -13.53
C ILE A 233 0.08 -1.77 -13.48
N CYS A 234 1.29 -1.86 -14.02
CA CYS A 234 2.19 -0.69 -14.13
C CYS A 234 1.56 0.45 -14.95
N ILE A 235 0.95 0.13 -16.10
CA ILE A 235 0.21 1.12 -16.93
C ILE A 235 -0.94 1.73 -16.13
N SER A 236 -1.69 0.90 -15.41
CA SER A 236 -2.80 1.34 -14.56
C SER A 236 -2.31 2.30 -13.46
N GLY A 237 -1.16 2.01 -12.85
CA GLY A 237 -0.50 2.87 -11.88
C GLY A 237 -0.06 4.22 -12.46
N LEU A 238 0.43 4.25 -13.71
CA LEU A 238 0.78 5.50 -14.39
C LEU A 238 -0.46 6.37 -14.67
N ILE A 239 -1.55 5.76 -15.13
CA ILE A 239 -2.82 6.48 -15.35
C ILE A 239 -3.35 7.01 -14.02
N MET A 240 -3.41 6.18 -12.98
CA MET A 240 -3.86 6.59 -11.65
C MET A 240 -3.00 7.74 -11.11
N SER A 241 -1.68 7.63 -11.22
CA SER A 241 -0.73 8.66 -10.82
C SER A 241 -0.99 10.01 -11.51
N ALA A 242 -1.26 9.99 -12.83
CA ALA A 242 -1.60 11.18 -13.59
C ALA A 242 -2.93 11.81 -13.15
N LEU A 243 -3.96 11.00 -12.90
CA LEU A 243 -5.25 11.48 -12.39
C LEU A 243 -5.10 12.11 -11.00
N ILE A 244 -4.38 11.44 -10.09
CA ILE A 244 -4.09 11.96 -8.75
C ILE A 244 -3.32 13.28 -8.80
N TYR A 245 -2.38 13.42 -9.72
CA TYR A 245 -1.68 14.70 -9.93
C TYR A 245 -2.67 15.82 -10.24
N GLN A 246 -3.61 15.59 -11.17
CA GLN A 246 -4.60 16.61 -11.54
C GLN A 246 -5.59 16.92 -10.41
N ILE A 247 -6.07 15.89 -9.71
CA ILE A 247 -6.98 16.05 -8.56
C ILE A 247 -6.30 16.86 -7.45
N THR A 248 -5.04 16.55 -7.14
CA THR A 248 -4.28 17.26 -6.10
C THR A 248 -3.97 18.69 -6.52
N LYS A 249 -3.65 18.91 -7.80
CA LYS A 249 -3.46 20.27 -8.35
C LYS A 249 -4.73 21.10 -8.19
N TRP A 250 -5.88 20.56 -8.58
CA TRP A 250 -7.17 21.24 -8.43
C TRP A 250 -7.50 21.54 -6.97
N TYR A 251 -7.30 20.56 -6.07
CA TYR A 251 -7.51 20.72 -4.62
C TYR A 251 -6.71 21.90 -4.04
N GLN A 252 -5.50 22.13 -4.53
CA GLN A 252 -4.63 23.20 -4.05
C GLN A 252 -4.98 24.57 -4.61
N THR A 253 -5.48 24.64 -5.84
CA THR A 253 -5.76 25.92 -6.51
C THR A 253 -7.20 26.39 -6.35
N THR A 254 -8.13 25.49 -6.00
CA THR A 254 -9.55 25.82 -5.87
C THR A 254 -9.87 26.53 -4.54
N ASN A 255 -10.84 27.44 -4.58
CA ASN A 255 -11.41 28.10 -3.41
C ASN A 255 -12.78 27.52 -3.02
N HIS A 256 -13.04 26.25 -3.39
CA HIS A 256 -14.31 25.60 -3.13
C HIS A 256 -14.37 25.00 -1.72
N ASP A 257 -15.43 25.29 -0.95
CA ASP A 257 -15.58 24.85 0.44
C ASP A 257 -15.53 23.33 0.59
N ARG A 258 -16.14 22.60 -0.36
CA ARG A 258 -16.17 21.14 -0.39
C ARG A 258 -15.01 20.46 -1.14
N LYS A 259 -13.88 21.15 -1.31
CA LYS A 259 -12.78 20.65 -2.15
C LYS A 259 -12.26 19.29 -1.72
N ILE A 260 -12.21 18.99 -0.42
CA ILE A 260 -11.72 17.68 0.05
C ILE A 260 -12.72 16.55 -0.20
N GLN A 261 -14.03 16.80 -0.04
CA GLN A 261 -15.06 15.81 -0.40
C GLN A 261 -15.06 15.55 -1.91
N VAL A 262 -14.99 16.60 -2.73
CA VAL A 262 -14.93 16.46 -4.18
C VAL A 262 -13.65 15.73 -4.60
N SER A 263 -12.49 16.09 -4.05
CA SER A 263 -11.24 15.40 -4.36
C SER A 263 -11.27 13.94 -3.92
N ALA A 264 -11.75 13.62 -2.71
CA ALA A 264 -11.87 12.25 -2.24
C ALA A 264 -12.85 11.42 -3.09
N ALA A 265 -13.95 12.02 -3.56
CA ALA A 265 -14.87 11.40 -4.52
C ALA A 265 -14.18 11.12 -5.86
N LEU A 266 -13.43 12.10 -6.38
CA LEU A 266 -12.69 11.96 -7.63
C LEU A 266 -11.59 10.91 -7.53
N VAL A 267 -10.91 10.76 -6.38
CA VAL A 267 -9.91 9.70 -6.16
C VAL A 267 -10.55 8.32 -6.25
N ALA A 268 -11.65 8.08 -5.51
CA ALA A 268 -12.33 6.79 -5.53
C ALA A 268 -12.91 6.47 -6.91
N GLY A 269 -13.57 7.45 -7.54
CA GLY A 269 -14.09 7.30 -8.90
C GLY A 269 -12.97 7.05 -9.92
N SER A 270 -11.81 7.71 -9.79
CA SER A 270 -10.65 7.47 -10.64
C SER A 270 -10.08 6.07 -10.47
N TYR A 271 -10.03 5.55 -9.23
CA TYR A 271 -9.62 4.17 -8.98
C TYR A 271 -10.54 3.18 -9.69
N GLY A 272 -11.86 3.34 -9.54
CA GLY A 272 -12.86 2.53 -10.25
C GLY A 272 -12.74 2.63 -11.77
N LEU A 273 -12.53 3.84 -12.31
CA LEU A 273 -12.33 4.06 -13.75
C LEU A 273 -11.07 3.36 -14.25
N VAL A 274 -9.94 3.52 -13.55
CA VAL A 274 -8.67 2.87 -13.90
C VAL A 274 -8.84 1.35 -13.88
N PHE A 275 -9.54 0.80 -12.89
CA PHE A 275 -9.84 -0.62 -12.85
C PHE A 275 -10.73 -1.07 -14.03
N VAL A 276 -11.78 -0.34 -14.37
CA VAL A 276 -12.63 -0.68 -15.54
C VAL A 276 -11.81 -0.68 -16.83
N LEU A 277 -10.93 0.31 -17.03
CA LEU A 277 -10.02 0.34 -18.18
C LEU A 277 -9.05 -0.84 -18.17
N HIS A 278 -8.53 -1.20 -17.00
CA HIS A 278 -7.69 -2.37 -16.81
C HIS A 278 -8.42 -3.67 -17.18
N LEU A 279 -9.66 -3.85 -16.72
CA LEU A 279 -10.49 -5.02 -17.01
C LEU A 279 -10.79 -5.15 -18.51
N LEU A 280 -11.15 -4.05 -19.17
CA LEU A 280 -11.39 -4.03 -20.62
C LEU A 280 -10.12 -4.36 -21.41
N ALA A 281 -8.97 -3.80 -21.01
CA ALA A 281 -7.69 -4.11 -21.64
C ALA A 281 -7.30 -5.58 -21.42
N PHE A 282 -7.49 -6.10 -20.21
CA PHE A 282 -7.24 -7.51 -19.91
C PHE A 282 -8.11 -8.45 -20.76
N SER A 283 -9.41 -8.18 -20.82
CA SER A 283 -10.37 -8.94 -21.65
C SER A 283 -9.96 -8.94 -23.13
N ALA A 284 -9.62 -7.77 -23.68
CA ALA A 284 -9.20 -7.65 -25.07
C ALA A 284 -7.88 -8.38 -25.36
N LEU A 285 -6.90 -8.29 -24.46
CA LEU A 285 -5.59 -8.93 -24.62
C LEU A 285 -5.65 -10.46 -24.52
N ASN A 286 -6.60 -10.99 -23.74
CA ASN A 286 -6.73 -12.43 -23.50
C ASN A 286 -7.88 -13.09 -24.28
N GLY A 287 -8.66 -12.31 -25.05
CA GLY A 287 -9.80 -12.82 -25.81
C GLY A 287 -10.91 -13.39 -24.93
N VAL A 288 -11.11 -12.82 -23.75
CA VAL A 288 -12.10 -13.29 -22.77
C VAL A 288 -13.32 -12.39 -22.77
N ASP A 289 -14.51 -12.96 -22.92
CA ASP A 289 -15.76 -12.21 -22.89
C ASP A 289 -16.12 -11.75 -21.47
N LEU A 290 -16.53 -10.49 -21.33
CA LEU A 290 -17.00 -9.94 -20.08
C LEU A 290 -18.50 -10.17 -19.90
N SER A 291 -18.90 -10.70 -18.75
CA SER A 291 -20.30 -10.79 -18.32
C SER A 291 -20.89 -9.42 -17.97
N TRP A 292 -20.03 -8.48 -17.55
CA TRP A 292 -20.40 -7.15 -17.08
C TRP A 292 -20.92 -6.25 -18.21
N ARG A 293 -22.12 -5.71 -18.01
CA ARG A 293 -22.73 -4.73 -18.93
C ARG A 293 -22.26 -3.31 -18.62
N PHE A 294 -22.49 -2.39 -19.55
CA PHE A 294 -22.07 -0.98 -19.42
C PHE A 294 -22.56 -0.31 -18.13
N TYR A 295 -23.77 -0.63 -17.65
CA TYR A 295 -24.32 -0.09 -16.41
C TYR A 295 -23.62 -0.65 -15.17
N GLY A 296 -23.21 -1.93 -15.19
CA GLY A 296 -22.43 -2.54 -14.11
C GLY A 296 -21.03 -1.94 -14.03
N LEU A 297 -20.35 -1.81 -15.17
CA LEU A 297 -19.05 -1.14 -15.27
C LEU A 297 -19.14 0.34 -14.82
N GLY A 298 -20.21 1.05 -15.19
CA GLY A 298 -20.49 2.40 -14.69
C GLY A 298 -20.72 2.43 -13.18
N GLY A 299 -21.34 1.39 -12.62
CA GLY A 299 -21.51 1.19 -11.18
C GLY A 299 -20.19 1.08 -10.42
N LEU A 300 -19.19 0.43 -11.00
CA LEU A 300 -17.82 0.30 -10.45
C LEU A 300 -17.06 1.63 -10.40
N VAL A 301 -17.56 2.69 -11.05
CA VAL A 301 -16.98 4.04 -11.01
C VAL A 301 -17.80 4.96 -10.11
N THR A 302 -19.13 4.94 -10.29
CA THR A 302 -20.05 5.86 -9.63
C THR A 302 -20.27 5.53 -8.16
N THR A 303 -20.30 4.24 -7.80
CA THR A 303 -20.46 3.82 -6.40
C THR A 303 -19.24 4.21 -5.55
N PRO A 304 -17.98 3.94 -5.98
CA PRO A 304 -16.82 4.47 -5.30
C PRO A 304 -16.83 6.00 -5.16
N LEU A 305 -17.26 6.74 -6.18
CA LEU A 305 -17.35 8.20 -6.14
C LEU A 305 -18.22 8.67 -4.96
N LEU A 306 -19.37 8.03 -4.73
CA LEU A 306 -20.26 8.34 -3.59
C LEU A 306 -19.58 8.07 -2.24
N PHE A 307 -18.95 6.90 -2.07
CA PHE A 307 -18.24 6.56 -0.83
C PHE A 307 -17.02 7.46 -0.59
N GLY A 308 -16.28 7.81 -1.65
CA GLY A 308 -15.17 8.75 -1.57
C GLY A 308 -15.62 10.13 -1.08
N TYR A 309 -16.80 10.60 -1.53
CA TYR A 309 -17.38 11.84 -1.01
C TYR A 309 -17.65 11.78 0.50
N MET A 310 -18.23 10.67 0.97
CA MET A 310 -18.49 10.44 2.39
C MET A 310 -17.20 10.42 3.21
N LEU A 311 -16.16 9.73 2.73
CA LEU A 311 -14.84 9.67 3.37
C LEU A 311 -14.17 11.03 3.44
N GLY A 312 -14.40 11.91 2.46
CA GLY A 312 -13.90 13.28 2.50
C GLY A 312 -14.36 14.08 3.72
N ASN A 313 -15.51 13.73 4.31
CA ASN A 313 -15.98 14.37 5.56
C ASN A 313 -15.08 14.05 6.76
N LEU A 314 -14.33 12.94 6.75
CA LEU A 314 -13.33 12.62 7.78
C LEU A 314 -12.13 13.59 7.74
N GLY A 315 -11.96 14.30 6.62
CA GLY A 315 -10.92 15.29 6.42
C GLY A 315 -11.32 16.71 6.85
N VAL A 316 -12.56 16.93 7.29
CA VAL A 316 -13.10 18.27 7.60
C VAL A 316 -13.65 18.31 9.02
N SER A 317 -13.41 19.41 9.70
CA SER A 317 -14.05 19.69 10.98
C SER A 317 -15.55 19.93 10.75
N PRO A 318 -16.45 19.19 11.41
CA PRO A 318 -17.89 19.38 11.25
C PRO A 318 -18.39 20.73 11.77
N THR A 319 -17.59 21.42 12.60
CA THR A 319 -17.96 22.71 13.19
C THR A 319 -17.39 23.90 12.42
N SER A 320 -16.17 23.79 11.87
CA SER A 320 -15.52 24.90 11.18
C SER A 320 -15.49 24.78 9.65
N GLY A 321 -15.77 23.59 9.09
CA GLY A 321 -15.63 23.35 7.65
C GLY A 321 -14.17 23.37 7.16
N GLU A 322 -13.20 23.56 8.05
CA GLU A 322 -11.78 23.55 7.72
C GLU A 322 -11.21 22.13 7.68
N VAL A 323 -10.18 21.94 6.86
CA VAL A 323 -9.45 20.67 6.81
C VAL A 323 -8.78 20.39 8.15
N VAL A 324 -9.06 19.22 8.73
CA VAL A 324 -8.48 18.79 10.00
C VAL A 324 -6.99 18.59 9.82
N ARG A 325 -6.19 19.36 10.56
CA ARG A 325 -4.73 19.23 10.60
C ARG A 325 -4.30 18.06 11.48
#